data_AF-A0A520S9T2-F1
#
_entry.id   AF-A0A520S9T2-F1
#
_cell.length_a   1.000
_cell.length_b   1.000
_cell.length_c   1.000
_cell.angle_alpha   90.00
_cell.angle_beta   90.00
_cell.angle_gamma   90.00
#
_symmetry.space_group_name_H-M   'P 1'
#
loop_
_entity.id
_entity.type
_entity.pdbx_description
1 polymer ?
#
loop_
_entity_poly.entity_id
_entity_poly.type
_entity_poly.pdbx_seq_one_letter_code
_entity_poly.pdbx_strand_id
1 'polypeptide(L)' 'MKHLTDTHAHTVASTHAYSTVEEYFRAASEKGLQLFSITDHGPEMPDSPH' A
#
# COMPACT_ATOMS: atom_id res chain seq x y z
N MET A 1 8.64 -20.97 -7.32
CA MET A 1 9.24 -19.62 -7.22
C MET A 1 8.55 -18.88 -6.09
N LYS A 2 9.26 -17.98 -5.40
CA LYS A 2 8.68 -17.12 -4.36
C LYS A 2 8.60 -15.69 -4.90
N HIS A 3 7.43 -15.07 -4.85
CA HIS A 3 7.29 -13.65 -5.14
C HIS A 3 7.70 -12.85 -3.91
N LEU A 4 8.75 -12.03 -4.05
CA LEU A 4 9.23 -11.12 -2.99
C LEU A 4 8.75 -9.70 -3.25
N THR A 5 7.62 -9.56 -3.93
CA THR A 5 7.06 -8.28 -4.33
C THR A 5 5.57 -8.26 -4.06
N ASP A 6 5.08 -7.11 -3.64
CA ASP A 6 3.67 -6.73 -3.67
C ASP A 6 3.54 -5.43 -4.48
N THR A 7 2.62 -5.43 -5.43
CA THR A 7 2.51 -4.37 -6.44
C THR A 7 1.24 -3.53 -6.29
N HIS A 8 0.34 -3.84 -5.35
CA HIS A 8 -0.93 -3.12 -5.22
C HIS A 8 -1.40 -3.05 -3.77
N ALA A 9 -1.43 -1.85 -3.19
CA ALA A 9 -1.98 -1.59 -1.87
C ALA A 9 -2.48 -0.15 -1.74
N HIS A 10 -3.47 0.08 -0.87
CA HIS A 10 -4.03 1.40 -0.56
C HIS A 10 -3.66 1.79 0.86
N THR A 11 -3.35 3.07 1.09
CA THR A 11 -3.12 3.62 2.43
C THR A 11 -4.36 4.34 2.94
N VAL A 12 -4.30 4.88 4.16
CA VAL A 12 -5.31 5.80 4.72
C VAL A 12 -5.61 7.04 3.84
N ALA A 13 -4.80 7.31 2.81
CA ALA A 13 -5.11 8.32 1.82
C ALA A 13 -6.29 7.90 0.91
N SER A 14 -6.52 6.60 0.73
CA SER A 14 -7.79 6.06 0.23
C SER A 14 -8.72 5.80 1.42
N THR A 15 -9.87 6.45 1.50
CA THR A 15 -10.69 6.52 2.74
C THR A 15 -11.25 5.17 3.22
N HIS A 16 -11.28 4.16 2.36
CA HIS A 16 -11.70 2.78 2.67
C HIS A 16 -10.53 1.85 3.07
N ALA A 17 -9.31 2.36 3.15
CA ALA A 17 -8.12 1.63 3.59
C ALA A 17 -7.59 2.15 4.93
N TYR A 18 -6.82 1.32 5.64
CA TYR A 18 -6.66 1.46 7.09
C TYR A 18 -5.22 1.48 7.60
N SER A 19 -4.23 1.45 6.70
CA SER A 19 -2.82 1.44 7.08
C SER A 19 -2.07 2.62 6.48
N THR A 20 -1.09 3.10 7.22
CA THR A 20 -0.14 4.13 6.81
C THR A 20 0.98 3.54 5.97
N VAL A 21 1.76 4.43 5.33
CA VAL A 21 2.99 4.06 4.62
C VAL A 21 3.95 3.31 5.56
N GLU A 22 4.18 3.82 6.78
CA GLU A 22 5.13 3.21 7.72
C GLU A 22 4.72 1.78 8.10
N GLU A 23 3.43 1.55 8.38
CA GLU A 23 2.92 0.23 8.74
C GLU A 23 3.14 -0.79 7.63
N TYR A 24 2.89 -0.41 6.37
CA TYR A 24 3.14 -1.27 5.22
C TYR A 24 4.62 -1.58 5.04
N PHE A 25 5.48 -0.56 5.04
CA PHE A 25 6.92 -0.79 4.81
C PHE A 25 7.59 -1.55 5.95
N ARG A 26 7.14 -1.37 7.21
CA ARG A 26 7.56 -2.21 8.34
C ARG A 26 7.14 -3.67 8.13
N ALA A 27 5.86 -3.91 7.81
CA ALA A 27 5.36 -5.26 7.58
C ALA A 27 6.03 -5.94 6.35
N ALA A 28 6.30 -5.18 5.29
CA ALA A 28 7.00 -5.66 4.11
C ALA A 28 8.44 -6.09 4.45
N SER A 29 9.15 -5.30 5.25
CA SER A 29 10.49 -5.63 5.76
C SER A 29 10.47 -6.89 6.62
N GLU A 30 9.53 -7.01 7.57
CA GLU A 30 9.38 -8.18 8.44
C GLU A 30 9.07 -9.46 7.65
N LYS A 31 8.32 -9.34 6.56
CA LYS A 31 7.99 -10.45 5.65
C LYS A 31 9.09 -10.77 4.64
N GLY A 32 10.17 -9.99 4.60
CA GLY A 32 11.28 -10.15 3.66
C GLY A 32 10.89 -9.85 2.21
N LEU A 33 9.93 -8.95 1.98
CA LEU A 33 9.67 -8.41 0.65
C LEU A 33 10.85 -7.52 0.22
N GLN A 34 11.22 -7.62 -1.05
CA GLN A 34 12.27 -6.80 -1.67
C GLN A 34 11.70 -5.59 -2.40
N LEU A 35 10.41 -5.63 -2.74
CA LEU A 35 9.66 -4.54 -3.36
C LEU A 35 8.25 -4.48 -2.77
N PHE A 36 7.79 -3.27 -2.47
CA PHE A 36 6.41 -3.00 -2.07
C PHE A 36 5.95 -1.72 -2.75
N SER A 37 4.74 -1.71 -3.29
CA SER A 37 4.16 -0.56 -3.99
C SER A 37 2.92 -0.04 -3.28
N ILE A 38 2.76 1.28 -3.28
CA ILE A 38 1.52 1.94 -2.88
C ILE A 38 0.84 2.46 -4.14
N THR A 39 -0.44 2.18 -4.26
CA THR A 39 -1.30 2.45 -5.42
C THR A 39 -2.65 2.98 -4.92
N ASP A 40 -2.59 4.08 -4.16
CA ASP A 40 -3.80 4.77 -3.71
C ASP A 40 -4.71 5.16 -4.87
N HIS A 41 -6.00 5.38 -4.56
CA HIS A 41 -6.98 5.79 -5.56
C HIS A 41 -6.59 7.10 -6.23
N GLY A 42 -6.82 7.17 -7.54
CA GLY A 42 -6.66 8.40 -8.29
C GLY A 42 -7.62 9.50 -7.83
N PRO A 43 -7.29 10.79 -8.02
CA PRO A 43 -7.99 11.92 -7.41
C PRO A 43 -9.45 12.13 -7.86
N GLU A 44 -9.88 11.44 -8.93
CA GLU A 44 -11.26 11.50 -9.43
C GLU A 44 -12.19 10.44 -8.79
N MET A 45 -11.64 9.51 -8.01
CA MET A 45 -12.41 8.44 -7.36
C MET A 45 -13.10 8.97 -6.09
N PRO A 46 -14.32 8.47 -5.75
CA PRO A 46 -15.04 8.91 -4.55
C PRO A 46 -14.28 8.74 -3.23
N ASP A 47 -13.39 7.74 -3.15
CA ASP A 47 -12.62 7.40 -1.95
C ASP A 47 -11.15 7.83 -2.03
N SER A 48 -10.83 8.84 -2.86
CA SER A 48 -9.46 9.32 -3.07
C SER A 48 -8.96 10.29 -1.99
N PRO A 49 -7.65 10.59 -1.97
CA PRO A 49 -7.13 11.70 -1.15
C PRO A 49 -7.79 13.04 -1.55
N HIS A 50 -7.93 13.96 -0.60
CA HIS A 50 -8.48 15.31 -0.78
C HIS A 50 -7.43 16.41 -0.57
#